data_AF-A0A7C6R012-F1
#
_entry.id   AF-A0A7C6R012-F1
#
_cell.length_a   1.000
_cell.length_b   1.000
_cell.length_c   1.000
_cell.angle_alpha   90.00
_cell.angle_beta   90.00
_cell.angle_gamma   90.00
#
_symmetry.space_group_name_H-M   'P 1'
#
loop_
_entity.id
_entity.type
_entity.pdbx_description
1 polymer ?
#
loop_
_entity_poly.entity_id
_entity_poly.type
_entity_poly.pdbx_seq_one_letter_code
_entity_poly.pdbx_strand_id
1 'polypeptide(L)'
;MESTASTEKRETFTSRFGGFMVIIMTSLGLGNIWRFPYLAAKYGGAAFVLVYLLAIVFIVNIGNMCEICMGKFSRRAVVGAFTAIGRRPVWRICGIAILCLNIIVLSYYNVVIGWVARYFFTSFSGAVWRAPSPEVFFKAFIDTPQVFLWVLLVNAIVFGILWFGVTRGLEKASLIMGPVLFIIMSIMVVRTLNLHGVSKGLEYYLAPNWNYLFRYETWMQAIGQALWSGAFGWGIILTMGSYMKKGEDIGSSITQTGLLDGAISWLVGLAIIPACIVYGVPLDSGTSLSFLVLPKMFQEMPGGHLMMILFYASLALAGIGATVGCVEAGLAPMMEEWGWSRKMAIPVGFVLWNVAALPASLNKNVFDWLDTTIGSYAILLGGFFILFFVGWAWGADRVRKYVLNLGADIPFGPWWNVLVKYVAPGLIAFAAYGFFKVWLLPSVPGPVAWPLIIVICAWVLFMFVEAVRHPVPPDIGDIPKEVLHYKESALDRLMPASADDKML
;
A
#
# COMPACT_ATOMS: atom_id res chain seq x y z
N MET A 1 -21.78 -25.30 23.68
CA MET A 1 -22.48 -24.80 22.48
C MET A 1 -21.47 -24.80 21.36
N GLU A 2 -21.44 -25.88 20.57
CA GLU A 2 -20.66 -25.93 19.35
C GLU A 2 -21.25 -24.91 18.37
N SER A 3 -20.45 -23.89 18.04
CA SER A 3 -20.77 -22.93 16.99
C SER A 3 -20.80 -23.69 15.66
N THR A 4 -21.99 -23.86 15.11
CA THR A 4 -22.21 -24.24 13.71
C THR A 4 -21.79 -23.08 12.81
N ALA A 5 -20.49 -22.80 12.77
CA ALA A 5 -19.90 -21.98 11.72
C ALA A 5 -20.06 -22.77 10.41
N SER A 6 -21.08 -22.42 9.62
CA SER A 6 -21.15 -22.81 8.22
C SER A 6 -19.80 -22.51 7.59
N THR A 7 -19.10 -23.54 7.12
CA THR A 7 -17.86 -23.40 6.35
C THR A 7 -18.21 -22.83 4.98
N GLU A 8 -18.61 -21.56 4.94
CA GLU A 8 -18.69 -20.81 3.68
C GLU A 8 -17.30 -20.86 3.06
N LYS A 9 -17.24 -21.45 1.86
CA LYS A 9 -16.00 -21.56 1.09
C LYS A 9 -15.48 -20.14 0.87
N ARG A 10 -14.27 -19.84 1.38
CA ARG A 10 -13.62 -18.53 1.20
C ARG A 10 -13.71 -18.10 -0.26
N GLU A 11 -14.14 -16.86 -0.48
CA GLU A 11 -14.20 -16.26 -1.81
C GLU A 11 -12.83 -16.32 -2.52
N THR A 12 -12.86 -16.24 -3.84
CA THR A 12 -11.67 -16.21 -4.69
C THR A 12 -11.88 -15.19 -5.78
N PHE A 13 -10.80 -14.57 -6.27
CA PHE A 13 -10.89 -13.76 -7.48
C PHE A 13 -11.37 -14.60 -8.69
N THR A 14 -12.08 -13.96 -9.61
CA THR A 14 -12.57 -14.66 -10.81
C THR A 14 -11.41 -15.14 -11.69
N SER A 15 -10.36 -14.32 -11.78
CA SER A 15 -9.20 -14.55 -12.64
C SER A 15 -7.92 -13.93 -12.04
N ARG A 16 -6.76 -14.38 -12.54
CA ARG A 16 -5.46 -13.78 -12.24
C ARG A 16 -5.44 -12.28 -12.52
N PHE A 17 -6.02 -11.86 -13.65
CA PHE A 17 -6.10 -10.44 -14.01
C PHE A 17 -6.99 -9.64 -13.04
N GLY A 18 -8.11 -10.21 -12.60
CA GLY A 18 -8.96 -9.60 -11.59
C GLY A 18 -8.24 -9.39 -10.25
N GLY A 19 -7.54 -10.43 -9.76
CA GLY A 19 -6.70 -10.32 -8.56
C GLY A 19 -5.57 -9.30 -8.70
N PHE A 20 -4.91 -9.28 -9.86
CA PHE A 20 -3.88 -8.28 -10.18
C PHE A 20 -4.43 -6.85 -10.15
N MET A 21 -5.59 -6.61 -10.76
CA MET A 21 -6.24 -5.30 -10.75
C MET A 21 -6.66 -4.86 -9.34
N VAL A 22 -7.10 -5.78 -8.49
CA VAL A 22 -7.38 -5.50 -7.07
C VAL A 22 -6.10 -5.10 -6.35
N ILE A 23 -5.01 -5.85 -6.52
CA ILE A 23 -3.72 -5.55 -5.87
C ILE A 23 -3.19 -4.18 -6.32
N ILE A 24 -3.28 -3.88 -7.62
CA ILE A 24 -2.94 -2.56 -8.17
C ILE A 24 -3.79 -1.47 -7.53
N MET A 25 -5.11 -1.59 -7.59
CA MET A 25 -6.00 -0.53 -7.06
C MET A 25 -5.90 -0.35 -5.56
N THR A 26 -5.48 -1.41 -4.85
CA THR A 26 -5.23 -1.35 -3.41
C THR A 26 -3.92 -0.63 -3.09
N SER A 27 -2.94 -0.70 -3.99
CA SER A 27 -1.64 -0.02 -3.84
C SER A 27 -1.69 1.42 -4.36
N LEU A 28 -2.36 1.65 -5.49
CA LEU A 28 -2.54 2.96 -6.11
C LEU A 28 -3.53 3.82 -5.32
N GLY A 29 -3.01 4.61 -4.40
CA GLY A 29 -3.81 5.44 -3.51
C GLY A 29 -3.50 6.93 -3.59
N LEU A 30 -3.84 7.64 -2.52
CA LEU A 30 -3.50 9.05 -2.36
C LEU A 30 -1.98 9.29 -2.30
N GLY A 31 -1.19 8.25 -2.10
CA GLY A 31 0.27 8.33 -1.98
C GLY A 31 0.90 8.73 -3.28
N ASN A 32 0.42 8.13 -4.37
CA ASN A 32 0.90 8.40 -5.72
C ASN A 32 0.50 9.80 -6.19
N ILE A 33 -0.73 10.23 -5.88
CA ILE A 33 -1.31 11.44 -6.47
C ILE A 33 -1.10 12.69 -5.59
N TRP A 34 -1.27 12.55 -4.29
CA TRP A 34 -1.22 13.65 -3.32
C TRP A 34 0.14 13.75 -2.62
N ARG A 35 0.70 12.64 -2.16
CA ARG A 35 1.92 12.65 -1.33
C ARG A 35 3.21 12.75 -2.15
N PHE A 36 3.29 12.00 -3.25
CA PHE A 36 4.49 11.89 -4.05
C PHE A 36 4.97 13.22 -4.66
N PRO A 37 4.11 14.07 -5.27
CA PRO A 37 4.60 15.27 -5.97
C PRO A 37 5.35 16.26 -5.06
N TYR A 38 4.85 16.51 -3.85
CA TYR A 38 5.51 17.45 -2.94
C TYR A 38 6.82 16.87 -2.40
N LEU A 39 6.90 15.56 -2.15
CA LEU A 39 8.14 14.91 -1.73
C LEU A 39 9.19 14.93 -2.84
N ALA A 40 8.79 14.59 -4.07
CA ALA A 40 9.69 14.62 -5.22
C ALA A 40 10.23 16.04 -5.46
N ALA A 41 9.38 17.06 -5.39
CA ALA A 41 9.81 18.46 -5.50
C ALA A 41 10.80 18.86 -4.39
N LYS A 42 10.49 18.51 -3.13
CA LYS A 42 11.30 18.91 -1.97
C LYS A 42 12.68 18.21 -1.89
N TYR A 43 12.75 16.96 -2.33
CA TYR A 43 13.93 16.10 -2.11
C TYR A 43 14.76 15.81 -3.37
N GLY A 44 14.66 16.66 -4.39
CA GLY A 44 15.60 16.70 -5.51
C GLY A 44 15.11 16.11 -6.83
N GLY A 45 13.80 16.11 -7.06
CA GLY A 45 13.19 15.70 -8.33
C GLY A 45 13.60 14.29 -8.73
N ALA A 46 14.23 14.14 -9.89
CA ALA A 46 14.70 12.88 -10.42
C ALA A 46 15.62 12.08 -9.47
N ALA A 47 16.41 12.74 -8.61
CA ALA A 47 17.24 12.05 -7.61
C ALA A 47 16.37 11.32 -6.58
N PHE A 48 15.28 11.94 -6.11
CA PHE A 48 14.31 11.31 -5.23
C PHE A 48 13.58 10.17 -5.94
N VAL A 49 13.14 10.38 -7.18
CA VAL A 49 12.43 9.36 -7.98
C VAL A 49 13.28 8.10 -8.13
N LEU A 50 14.58 8.24 -8.41
CA LEU A 50 15.49 7.10 -8.51
C LEU A 50 15.50 6.27 -7.23
N VAL A 51 15.69 6.91 -6.07
CA VAL A 51 15.73 6.20 -4.78
C VAL A 51 14.37 5.57 -4.45
N TYR A 52 13.28 6.26 -4.77
CA TYR A 52 11.91 5.75 -4.59
C TYR A 52 11.66 4.49 -5.42
N LEU A 53 12.06 4.46 -6.70
CA LEU A 53 11.94 3.28 -7.56
C LEU A 53 12.81 2.12 -7.07
N LEU A 54 14.02 2.41 -6.59
CA LEU A 54 14.87 1.40 -5.96
C LEU A 54 14.21 0.82 -4.70
N ALA A 55 13.62 1.66 -3.86
CA ALA A 55 12.91 1.21 -2.66
C ALA A 55 11.69 0.34 -3.01
N ILE A 56 10.94 0.68 -4.07
CA ILE A 56 9.86 -0.18 -4.59
C ILE A 56 10.40 -1.56 -4.96
N VAL A 57 11.47 -1.62 -5.75
CA VAL A 57 11.99 -2.89 -6.28
C VAL A 57 12.61 -3.75 -5.17
N PHE A 58 13.44 -3.16 -4.31
CA PHE A 58 14.26 -3.90 -3.36
C PHE A 58 13.62 -4.08 -1.98
N ILE A 59 12.59 -3.31 -1.64
CA ILE A 59 11.91 -3.39 -0.35
C ILE A 59 10.46 -3.80 -0.54
N VAL A 60 9.67 -2.97 -1.23
CA VAL A 60 8.22 -3.13 -1.29
C VAL A 60 7.83 -4.39 -2.05
N ASN A 61 8.35 -4.60 -3.27
CA ASN A 61 8.04 -5.79 -4.06
C ASN A 61 8.46 -7.07 -3.34
N ILE A 62 9.64 -7.08 -2.73
CA ILE A 62 10.15 -8.22 -1.97
C ILE A 62 9.27 -8.52 -0.76
N GLY A 63 8.90 -7.49 0.00
CA GLY A 63 7.99 -7.59 1.13
C GLY A 63 6.57 -8.04 0.74
N ASN A 64 6.04 -7.50 -0.35
CA ASN A 64 4.73 -7.87 -0.88
C ASN A 64 4.69 -9.29 -1.43
N MET A 65 5.80 -9.79 -2.00
CA MET A 65 5.94 -11.20 -2.34
C MET A 65 5.86 -12.09 -1.09
N CYS A 66 6.48 -11.67 0.02
CA CYS A 66 6.35 -12.37 1.30
C CYS A 66 4.89 -12.39 1.78
N GLU A 67 4.23 -11.23 1.79
CA GLU A 67 2.82 -11.11 2.21
C GLU A 67 1.89 -11.96 1.34
N ILE A 68 1.96 -11.83 0.01
CA ILE A 68 1.08 -12.58 -0.89
C ILE A 68 1.33 -14.10 -0.79
N CYS A 69 2.58 -14.53 -0.55
CA CYS A 69 2.89 -15.93 -0.29
C CYS A 69 2.21 -16.42 1.00
N MET A 70 2.29 -15.66 2.09
CA MET A 70 1.62 -16.01 3.36
C MET A 70 0.10 -16.14 3.16
N GLY A 71 -0.50 -15.19 2.44
CA GLY A 71 -1.92 -15.21 2.13
C GLY A 71 -2.33 -16.42 1.29
N LYS A 72 -1.67 -16.59 0.13
CA LYS A 72 -1.97 -17.68 -0.82
C LYS A 72 -1.79 -19.05 -0.18
N PHE A 73 -0.73 -19.23 0.60
CA PHE A 73 -0.43 -20.48 1.29
C PHE A 73 -1.47 -20.81 2.37
N SER A 74 -1.74 -19.86 3.27
CA SER A 74 -2.61 -20.10 4.43
C SER A 74 -4.10 -20.06 4.09
N ARG A 75 -4.49 -19.38 3.01
CA ARG A 75 -5.88 -19.06 2.66
C ARG A 75 -6.62 -18.38 3.82
N ARG A 76 -5.89 -17.56 4.59
CA ARG A 76 -6.35 -16.80 5.75
C ARG A 76 -5.88 -15.36 5.67
N ALA A 77 -6.58 -14.45 6.34
CA ALA A 77 -6.16 -13.07 6.53
C ALA A 77 -5.03 -12.98 7.56
N VAL A 78 -4.56 -11.75 7.84
CA VAL A 78 -3.29 -11.50 8.54
C VAL A 78 -3.12 -12.28 9.85
N VAL A 79 -4.07 -12.22 10.77
CA VAL A 79 -3.98 -12.92 12.08
C VAL A 79 -3.96 -14.43 11.90
N GLY A 80 -4.89 -14.95 11.09
CA GLY A 80 -5.02 -16.37 10.81
C GLY A 80 -3.81 -16.95 10.10
N ALA A 81 -3.18 -16.19 9.19
CA ALA A 81 -2.00 -16.60 8.45
C ALA A 81 -0.76 -16.74 9.35
N PHE A 82 -0.47 -15.73 10.17
CA PHE A 82 0.63 -15.81 11.15
C PHE A 82 0.41 -16.95 12.14
N THR A 83 -0.84 -17.17 12.58
CA THR A 83 -1.18 -18.24 13.51
C THR A 83 -1.00 -19.62 12.88
N ALA A 84 -1.50 -19.81 11.65
CA ALA A 84 -1.44 -21.08 10.94
C ALA A 84 0.00 -21.52 10.60
N ILE A 85 0.81 -20.57 10.11
CA ILE A 85 2.17 -20.85 9.64
C ILE A 85 3.14 -20.85 10.82
N GLY A 86 3.05 -19.86 11.71
CA GLY A 86 4.07 -19.64 12.74
C GLY A 86 4.02 -20.61 13.92
N ARG A 87 2.85 -21.20 14.22
CA ARG A 87 2.64 -22.21 15.28
C ARG A 87 3.17 -21.84 16.68
N ARG A 88 3.47 -20.57 16.93
CA ARG A 88 3.87 -20.00 18.22
C ARG A 88 3.06 -18.73 18.51
N PRO A 89 2.75 -18.45 19.79
CA PRO A 89 1.94 -17.28 20.16
C PRO A 89 2.52 -15.94 19.69
N VAL A 90 3.85 -15.81 19.66
CA VAL A 90 4.54 -14.58 19.23
C VAL A 90 4.12 -14.14 17.81
N TRP A 91 3.95 -15.08 16.89
CA TRP A 91 3.55 -14.79 15.51
C TRP A 91 2.11 -14.30 15.44
N ARG A 92 1.21 -14.90 16.24
CA ARG A 92 -0.18 -14.42 16.35
C ARG A 92 -0.22 -12.97 16.85
N ILE A 93 0.63 -12.62 17.82
CA ILE A 93 0.74 -11.23 18.31
C ILE A 93 1.16 -10.28 17.18
N CYS A 94 2.11 -10.66 16.32
CA CYS A 94 2.46 -9.87 15.13
C CYS A 94 1.28 -9.68 14.18
N GLY A 95 0.50 -10.73 13.92
CA GLY A 95 -0.70 -10.63 13.09
C GLY A 95 -1.74 -9.66 13.67
N ILE A 96 -1.96 -9.70 14.99
CA ILE A 96 -2.86 -8.76 15.69
C ILE A 96 -2.30 -7.34 15.63
N ALA A 97 -0.99 -7.15 15.84
CA ALA A 97 -0.35 -5.84 15.75
C ALA A 97 -0.51 -5.22 14.36
N ILE A 98 -0.36 -6.01 13.30
CA ILE A 98 -0.56 -5.55 11.91
C ILE A 98 -2.04 -5.20 11.65
N LEU A 99 -2.99 -5.99 12.17
CA LEU A 99 -4.42 -5.65 12.11
C LEU A 99 -4.72 -4.32 12.81
N CYS A 100 -4.21 -4.11 14.02
CA CYS A 100 -4.38 -2.85 14.73
C CYS A 100 -3.75 -1.68 13.97
N LEU A 101 -2.55 -1.87 13.41
CA LEU A 101 -1.90 -0.86 12.58
C LEU A 101 -2.77 -0.47 11.38
N ASN A 102 -3.34 -1.45 10.68
CA ASN A 102 -4.23 -1.22 9.53
C ASN A 102 -5.45 -0.36 9.93
N ILE A 103 -6.13 -0.70 11.03
CA ILE A 103 -7.30 0.05 11.54
C ILE A 103 -6.91 1.49 11.91
N ILE A 104 -5.80 1.67 12.62
CA ILE A 104 -5.33 3.00 13.02
C ILE A 104 -5.01 3.85 11.79
N VAL A 105 -4.36 3.30 10.77
CA VAL A 105 -4.04 4.08 9.58
C VAL A 105 -5.29 4.46 8.79
N LEU A 106 -6.23 3.54 8.63
CA LEU A 106 -7.49 3.86 7.94
C LEU A 106 -8.30 4.94 8.65
N SER A 107 -8.14 5.10 9.97
CA SER A 107 -8.82 6.15 10.74
C SER A 107 -8.54 7.56 10.21
N TYR A 108 -7.29 7.89 9.85
CA TYR A 108 -6.95 9.21 9.33
C TYR A 108 -6.91 9.23 7.79
N TYR A 109 -6.59 8.11 7.14
CA TYR A 109 -6.58 8.02 5.68
C TYR A 109 -7.95 8.39 5.07
N ASN A 110 -9.04 7.90 5.69
CA ASN A 110 -10.40 8.20 5.24
C ASN A 110 -10.77 9.68 5.41
N VAL A 111 -10.11 10.41 6.32
CA VAL A 111 -10.28 11.87 6.49
C VAL A 111 -9.81 12.61 5.25
N VAL A 112 -8.65 12.25 4.69
CA VAL A 112 -8.14 12.86 3.45
C VAL A 112 -9.06 12.56 2.27
N ILE A 113 -9.59 11.34 2.19
CA ILE A 113 -10.56 10.99 1.14
C ILE A 113 -11.85 11.77 1.31
N GLY A 114 -12.28 12.05 2.55
CA GLY A 114 -13.37 12.98 2.83
C GLY A 114 -13.11 14.38 2.26
N TRP A 115 -11.88 14.89 2.40
CA TRP A 115 -11.49 16.16 1.77
C TRP A 115 -11.55 16.06 0.25
N VAL A 116 -10.98 15.00 -0.32
CA VAL A 116 -11.04 14.74 -1.77
C VAL A 116 -12.48 14.69 -2.28
N ALA A 117 -13.38 14.01 -1.57
CA ALA A 117 -14.79 13.92 -1.94
C ALA A 117 -15.42 15.30 -1.99
N ARG A 118 -15.23 16.15 -0.96
CA ARG A 118 -15.71 17.53 -0.99
C ARG A 118 -15.18 18.28 -2.21
N TYR A 119 -13.88 18.22 -2.47
CA TYR A 119 -13.26 18.93 -3.60
C TYR A 119 -13.73 18.40 -4.95
N PHE A 120 -13.95 17.10 -5.07
CA PHE A 120 -14.56 16.48 -6.25
C PHE A 120 -15.97 17.03 -6.50
N PHE A 121 -16.89 16.94 -5.54
CA PHE A 121 -18.26 17.43 -5.72
C PHE A 121 -18.31 18.95 -5.94
N THR A 122 -17.47 19.72 -5.24
CA THR A 122 -17.42 21.17 -5.40
C THR A 122 -16.72 21.62 -6.68
N SER A 123 -15.84 20.79 -7.26
CA SER A 123 -15.29 21.03 -8.60
C SER A 123 -16.36 20.87 -9.68
N PHE A 124 -17.23 19.86 -9.56
CA PHE A 124 -18.37 19.68 -10.45
C PHE A 124 -19.39 20.82 -10.35
N SER A 125 -19.74 21.24 -9.14
CA SER A 125 -20.67 22.38 -8.96
C SER A 125 -20.06 23.73 -9.33
N GLY A 126 -18.74 23.79 -9.51
CA GLY A 126 -17.98 25.01 -9.77
C GLY A 126 -17.74 25.88 -8.53
N ALA A 127 -18.13 25.43 -7.33
CA ALA A 127 -17.97 26.20 -6.10
C ALA A 127 -16.50 26.45 -5.74
N VAL A 128 -15.65 25.41 -5.82
CA VAL A 128 -14.20 25.57 -5.58
C VAL A 128 -13.53 26.33 -6.71
N TRP A 129 -13.99 26.15 -7.95
CA TRP A 129 -13.48 26.89 -9.11
C TRP A 129 -13.72 28.41 -9.00
N ARG A 130 -14.90 28.80 -8.50
CA ARG A 130 -15.28 30.22 -8.31
C ARG A 130 -14.83 30.79 -6.97
N ALA A 131 -14.19 29.98 -6.13
CA ALA A 131 -13.73 30.45 -4.82
C ALA A 131 -12.69 31.57 -5.00
N PRO A 132 -12.86 32.74 -4.34
CA PRO A 132 -11.92 33.86 -4.47
C PRO A 132 -10.52 33.53 -3.96
N SER A 133 -10.42 32.65 -2.97
CA SER A 133 -9.17 32.17 -2.41
C SER A 133 -9.29 30.69 -2.04
N PRO A 134 -8.43 29.82 -2.59
CA PRO A 134 -8.33 28.42 -2.18
C PRO A 134 -8.05 28.26 -0.68
N GLU A 135 -7.30 29.18 -0.08
CA GLU A 135 -6.96 29.16 1.33
C GLU A 135 -8.19 29.38 2.22
N VAL A 136 -9.00 30.39 1.90
CA VAL A 136 -10.25 30.65 2.62
C VAL A 136 -11.21 29.48 2.44
N PHE A 137 -11.29 28.91 1.23
CA PHE A 137 -12.16 27.78 0.93
C PHE A 137 -11.79 26.49 1.69
N PHE A 138 -10.50 26.26 1.91
CA PHE A 138 -9.99 25.14 2.70
C PHE A 138 -10.16 25.36 4.20
N LYS A 139 -9.75 26.54 4.72
CA LYS A 139 -9.86 26.88 6.15
C LYS A 139 -11.30 26.89 6.65
N ALA A 140 -12.26 27.28 5.80
CA ALA A 140 -13.69 27.22 6.13
C ALA A 140 -14.24 25.78 6.30
N PHE A 141 -13.42 24.76 6.03
CA PHE A 141 -13.82 23.36 6.02
C PHE A 141 -12.98 22.48 6.95
N ILE A 142 -11.65 22.61 6.90
CA ILE A 142 -10.70 21.60 7.40
C ILE A 142 -10.81 21.28 8.90
N ASP A 143 -11.23 22.24 9.73
CA ASP A 143 -11.42 22.09 11.17
C ASP A 143 -12.91 22.19 11.58
N THR A 144 -13.81 21.76 10.68
CA THR A 144 -15.25 21.78 10.94
C THR A 144 -15.82 20.35 10.99
N PRO A 145 -16.94 20.12 11.71
CA PRO A 145 -17.63 18.83 11.72
C PRO A 145 -18.09 18.35 10.34
N GLN A 146 -18.12 19.22 9.32
CA GLN A 146 -18.43 18.82 7.94
C GLN A 146 -17.44 17.79 7.41
N VAL A 147 -16.17 17.80 7.84
CA VAL A 147 -15.17 16.79 7.45
C VAL A 147 -15.70 15.40 7.75
N PHE A 148 -16.25 15.19 8.94
CA PHE A 148 -16.80 13.90 9.36
C PHE A 148 -17.99 13.45 8.50
N LEU A 149 -18.83 14.38 8.03
CA LEU A 149 -19.94 14.05 7.12
C LEU A 149 -19.44 13.52 5.78
N TRP A 150 -18.36 14.09 5.24
CA TRP A 150 -17.74 13.56 4.03
C TRP A 150 -17.06 12.21 4.25
N VAL A 151 -16.45 12.01 5.43
CA VAL A 151 -15.90 10.69 5.83
C VAL A 151 -17.00 9.63 5.90
N LEU A 152 -18.16 9.96 6.49
CA LEU A 152 -19.32 9.08 6.53
C LEU A 152 -19.79 8.69 5.13
N LEU A 153 -19.87 9.67 4.21
CA LEU A 153 -20.26 9.42 2.82
C LEU A 153 -19.27 8.49 2.12
N VAL A 154 -17.96 8.75 2.24
CA VAL A 154 -16.91 7.92 1.64
C VAL A 154 -16.97 6.50 2.19
N ASN A 155 -17.06 6.35 3.51
CA ASN A 155 -17.19 5.03 4.13
C ASN A 155 -18.47 4.32 3.70
N ALA A 156 -19.58 5.04 3.52
CA ALA A 156 -20.82 4.43 3.04
C ALA A 156 -20.65 3.83 1.63
N ILE A 157 -19.91 4.53 0.75
CA ILE A 157 -19.57 4.02 -0.59
C ILE A 157 -18.66 2.77 -0.48
N VAL A 158 -17.59 2.86 0.32
CA VAL A 158 -16.62 1.76 0.49
C VAL A 158 -17.29 0.50 1.05
N PHE A 159 -17.99 0.62 2.17
CA PHE A 159 -18.69 -0.51 2.79
C PHE A 159 -19.86 -0.99 1.92
N GLY A 160 -20.48 -0.12 1.12
CA GLY A 160 -21.46 -0.48 0.10
C GLY A 160 -20.87 -1.36 -1.00
N ILE A 161 -19.64 -1.09 -1.46
CA ILE A 161 -18.92 -1.96 -2.40
C ILE A 161 -18.62 -3.32 -1.74
N LEU A 162 -18.09 -3.30 -0.51
CA LEU A 162 -17.72 -4.53 0.22
C LEU A 162 -18.92 -5.37 0.65
N TRP A 163 -20.12 -4.80 0.71
CA TRP A 163 -21.36 -5.54 0.93
C TRP A 163 -21.58 -6.65 -0.11
N PHE A 164 -21.13 -6.43 -1.35
CA PHE A 164 -21.22 -7.41 -2.44
C PHE A 164 -20.10 -8.46 -2.44
N GLY A 165 -19.22 -8.44 -1.43
CA GLY A 165 -18.12 -9.38 -1.29
C GLY A 165 -16.91 -9.09 -2.16
N VAL A 166 -15.96 -10.02 -2.14
CA VAL A 166 -14.67 -9.87 -2.84
C VAL A 166 -14.86 -9.88 -4.35
N THR A 167 -15.65 -10.84 -4.85
CA THR A 167 -15.79 -11.06 -6.30
C THR A 167 -16.68 -10.02 -6.96
N ARG A 168 -17.87 -9.77 -6.41
CA ARG A 168 -18.86 -8.87 -7.03
C ARG A 168 -18.72 -7.41 -6.59
N GLY A 169 -18.02 -7.15 -5.50
CA GLY A 169 -17.72 -5.82 -4.99
C GLY A 169 -16.31 -5.37 -5.34
N LEU A 170 -15.34 -5.80 -4.53
CA LEU A 170 -13.94 -5.36 -4.59
C LEU A 170 -13.30 -5.55 -5.99
N GLU A 171 -13.41 -6.75 -6.57
CA GLU A 171 -12.82 -7.06 -7.87
C GLU A 171 -13.46 -6.26 -9.01
N LYS A 172 -14.80 -6.21 -9.06
CA LYS A 172 -15.52 -5.43 -10.09
C LYS A 172 -15.24 -3.93 -9.99
N ALA A 173 -15.19 -3.37 -8.78
CA ALA A 173 -14.85 -1.98 -8.57
C ALA A 173 -13.43 -1.69 -9.08
N SER A 174 -12.47 -2.55 -8.77
CA SER A 174 -11.07 -2.40 -9.18
C SER A 174 -10.89 -2.47 -10.71
N LEU A 175 -11.62 -3.37 -11.37
CA LEU A 175 -11.62 -3.52 -12.83
C LEU A 175 -12.14 -2.28 -13.58
N ILE A 176 -12.99 -1.47 -12.92
CA ILE A 176 -13.53 -0.23 -13.49
C ILE A 176 -12.65 0.96 -13.12
N MET A 177 -12.31 1.10 -11.84
CA MET A 177 -11.59 2.27 -11.33
C MET A 177 -10.17 2.38 -11.91
N GLY A 178 -9.47 1.26 -12.08
CA GLY A 178 -8.08 1.28 -12.57
C GLY A 178 -7.90 1.83 -13.98
N PRO A 179 -8.61 1.30 -15.00
CA PRO A 179 -8.53 1.84 -16.35
C PRO A 179 -8.97 3.30 -16.44
N VAL A 180 -10.03 3.68 -15.73
CA VAL A 180 -10.52 5.08 -15.70
C VAL A 180 -9.47 6.00 -15.10
N LEU A 181 -8.85 5.61 -13.98
CA LEU A 181 -7.76 6.36 -13.35
C LEU A 181 -6.59 6.56 -14.32
N PHE A 182 -6.17 5.50 -15.01
CA PHE A 182 -5.07 5.57 -15.97
C PHE A 182 -5.36 6.54 -17.14
N ILE A 183 -6.59 6.50 -17.68
CA ILE A 183 -7.02 7.41 -18.75
C ILE A 183 -6.98 8.85 -18.27
N ILE A 184 -7.54 9.14 -17.10
CA ILE A 184 -7.54 10.49 -16.51
C ILE A 184 -6.10 10.99 -16.34
N MET A 185 -5.23 10.17 -15.76
CA MET A 185 -3.83 10.54 -15.55
C MET A 185 -3.10 10.82 -16.87
N SER A 186 -3.36 10.02 -17.91
CA SER A 186 -2.78 10.22 -19.24
C SER A 186 -3.21 11.56 -19.85
N ILE A 187 -4.49 11.92 -19.73
CA ILE A 187 -5.02 13.22 -20.18
C ILE A 187 -4.33 14.38 -19.45
N MET A 188 -4.15 14.26 -18.14
CA MET A 188 -3.49 15.28 -17.34
C MET A 188 -2.03 15.49 -17.76
N VAL A 189 -1.28 14.41 -17.97
CA VAL A 189 0.11 14.48 -18.45
C VAL A 189 0.17 15.17 -19.81
N VAL A 190 -0.65 14.76 -20.77
CA VAL A 190 -0.69 15.38 -22.10
C VAL A 190 -1.04 16.86 -22.00
N ARG A 191 -1.97 17.25 -21.13
CA ARG A 191 -2.29 18.67 -20.92
C ARG A 191 -1.10 19.46 -20.40
N THR A 192 -0.41 18.94 -19.38
CA THR A 192 0.75 19.60 -18.78
C THR A 192 1.90 19.75 -19.79
N LEU A 193 2.19 18.73 -20.59
CA LEU A 193 3.23 18.78 -21.63
C LEU A 193 2.97 19.81 -22.73
N ASN A 194 1.71 20.25 -22.91
CA ASN A 194 1.35 21.28 -23.88
C ASN A 194 1.27 22.69 -23.28
N LEU A 195 1.69 22.89 -22.02
CA LEU A 195 1.73 24.22 -21.42
C LEU A 195 2.89 25.05 -21.99
N HIS A 196 2.64 26.34 -22.21
CA HIS A 196 3.69 27.28 -22.59
C HIS A 196 4.71 27.43 -21.45
N GLY A 197 6.00 27.25 -21.76
CA GLY A 197 7.07 27.33 -20.76
C GLY A 197 7.27 26.07 -19.91
N VAL A 198 6.59 24.96 -20.24
CA VAL A 198 6.71 23.69 -19.50
C VAL A 198 8.15 23.16 -19.43
N SER A 199 9.02 23.53 -20.37
CA SER A 199 10.43 23.10 -20.42
C SER A 199 11.17 23.36 -19.10
N LYS A 200 10.96 24.51 -18.45
CA LYS A 200 11.55 24.81 -17.13
C LYS A 200 11.03 23.88 -16.03
N GLY A 201 9.73 23.56 -16.08
CA GLY A 201 9.11 22.62 -15.15
C GLY A 201 9.58 21.18 -15.35
N LEU A 202 9.78 20.78 -16.61
CA LEU A 202 10.37 19.49 -16.97
C LEU A 202 11.82 19.40 -16.51
N GLU A 203 12.60 20.45 -16.73
CA GLU A 203 13.99 20.53 -16.22
C GLU A 203 14.01 20.39 -14.70
N TYR A 204 13.14 21.12 -13.99
CA TYR A 204 13.05 21.01 -12.53
C TYR A 204 12.73 19.59 -12.05
N TYR A 205 11.82 18.88 -12.73
CA TYR A 205 11.40 17.55 -12.30
C TYR A 205 12.35 16.44 -12.75
N LEU A 206 12.82 16.49 -14.00
CA LEU A 206 13.55 15.41 -14.66
C LEU A 206 15.06 15.59 -14.63
N ALA A 207 15.59 16.81 -14.45
CA ALA A 207 17.04 17.00 -14.34
C ALA A 207 17.51 16.56 -12.94
N PRO A 208 18.40 15.57 -12.85
CA PRO A 208 18.83 15.05 -11.56
C PRO A 208 19.84 16.00 -10.90
N ASN A 209 19.52 16.45 -9.70
CA ASN A 209 20.50 17.07 -8.81
C ASN A 209 21.11 16.00 -7.90
N TRP A 210 22.24 15.44 -8.34
CA TRP A 210 22.90 14.32 -7.65
C TRP A 210 23.37 14.65 -6.23
N ASN A 211 23.48 15.93 -5.87
CA ASN A 211 23.81 16.33 -4.49
C ASN A 211 22.78 15.84 -3.47
N TYR A 212 21.53 15.61 -3.89
CA TYR A 212 20.50 15.03 -3.02
C TYR A 212 20.74 13.55 -2.69
N LEU A 213 21.50 12.81 -3.51
CA LEU A 213 21.84 11.41 -3.19
C LEU A 213 22.81 11.30 -2.01
N PHE A 214 23.57 12.35 -1.71
CA PHE A 214 24.43 12.41 -0.52
C PHE A 214 23.68 12.85 0.75
N ARG A 215 22.41 13.23 0.63
CA ARG A 215 21.57 13.62 1.77
C ARG A 215 20.79 12.42 2.27
N TYR A 216 21.00 12.06 3.53
CA TYR A 216 20.32 10.91 4.12
C TYR A 216 18.79 11.11 4.19
N GLU A 217 18.32 12.36 4.28
CA GLU A 217 16.89 12.70 4.28
C GLU A 217 16.19 12.31 2.98
N THR A 218 16.86 12.45 1.82
CA THR A 218 16.29 12.07 0.52
C THR A 218 16.00 10.58 0.48
N TRP A 219 16.93 9.75 0.97
CA TRP A 219 16.75 8.30 1.03
C TRP A 219 15.65 7.90 2.00
N MET A 220 15.63 8.49 3.19
CA MET A 220 14.60 8.21 4.19
C MET A 220 13.20 8.53 3.67
N GLN A 221 13.02 9.70 3.05
CA GLN A 221 11.72 10.13 2.54
C GLN A 221 11.28 9.29 1.34
N ALA A 222 12.21 8.90 0.47
CA ALA A 222 11.92 8.03 -0.67
C ALA A 222 11.52 6.62 -0.23
N ILE A 223 12.23 6.03 0.74
CA ILE A 223 11.88 4.71 1.30
C ILE A 223 10.53 4.77 2.03
N GLY A 224 10.31 5.78 2.88
CA GLY A 224 9.04 5.95 3.58
C GLY A 224 7.86 6.16 2.62
N GLN A 225 8.07 6.90 1.53
CA GLN A 225 7.08 7.06 0.47
C GLN A 225 6.81 5.75 -0.28
N ALA A 226 7.84 4.98 -0.61
CA ALA A 226 7.69 3.69 -1.30
C ALA A 226 6.89 2.70 -0.45
N LEU A 227 7.18 2.59 0.84
CA LEU A 227 6.46 1.71 1.76
C LEU A 227 4.98 2.09 1.88
N TRP A 228 4.70 3.39 1.99
CA TRP A 228 3.34 3.90 2.07
C TRP A 228 2.58 3.67 0.75
N SER A 229 3.22 3.94 -0.39
CA SER A 229 2.63 3.76 -1.73
C SER A 229 2.34 2.30 -2.03
N GLY A 230 3.28 1.40 -1.73
CA GLY A 230 3.15 0.01 -2.15
C GLY A 230 2.40 -0.92 -1.20
N ALA A 231 1.66 -0.38 -0.22
CA ALA A 231 0.83 -1.14 0.73
C ALA A 231 1.55 -2.27 1.51
N PHE A 232 2.88 -2.18 1.65
CA PHE A 232 3.68 -3.21 2.32
C PHE A 232 3.70 -3.01 3.84
N GLY A 233 3.47 -4.08 4.61
CA GLY A 233 3.58 -4.09 6.07
C GLY A 233 2.24 -3.93 6.81
N TRP A 234 1.13 -3.92 6.07
CA TRP A 234 -0.21 -3.64 6.58
C TRP A 234 -1.10 -4.88 6.59
N GLY A 235 -0.59 -6.03 6.11
CA GLY A 235 -1.39 -7.25 5.94
C GLY A 235 -2.40 -7.15 4.80
N ILE A 236 -2.32 -6.10 3.98
CA ILE A 236 -3.24 -5.86 2.88
C ILE A 236 -2.96 -6.85 1.75
N ILE A 237 -1.72 -6.88 1.25
CA ILE A 237 -1.33 -7.79 0.17
C ILE A 237 -1.43 -9.25 0.64
N LEU A 238 -1.21 -9.51 1.93
CA LEU A 238 -1.43 -10.81 2.53
C LEU A 238 -2.90 -11.20 2.42
N THR A 239 -3.82 -10.33 2.84
CA THR A 239 -5.25 -10.62 2.73
C THR A 239 -5.68 -10.78 1.28
N MET A 240 -5.18 -9.96 0.34
CA MET A 240 -5.46 -10.16 -1.08
C MET A 240 -4.92 -11.51 -1.60
N GLY A 241 -3.72 -11.90 -1.17
CA GLY A 241 -3.13 -13.20 -1.48
C GLY A 241 -3.99 -14.37 -1.04
N SER A 242 -4.72 -14.22 0.07
CA SER A 242 -5.64 -15.25 0.58
C SER A 242 -6.82 -15.54 -0.34
N TYR A 243 -7.10 -14.67 -1.31
CA TYR A 243 -8.15 -14.85 -2.33
C TYR A 243 -7.61 -15.39 -3.65
N MET A 244 -6.29 -15.41 -3.87
CA MET A 244 -5.63 -15.94 -5.07
C MET A 244 -5.73 -17.47 -5.17
N LYS A 245 -5.83 -18.01 -6.40
CA LYS A 245 -5.93 -19.46 -6.63
C LYS A 245 -4.56 -20.14 -6.49
N LYS A 246 -4.54 -21.43 -6.12
CA LYS A 246 -3.31 -22.17 -5.73
C LYS A 246 -2.22 -22.24 -6.82
N GLY A 247 -2.57 -22.13 -8.11
CA GLY A 247 -1.61 -22.21 -9.22
C GLY A 247 -1.28 -20.89 -9.92
N GLU A 248 -1.76 -19.74 -9.44
CA GLU A 248 -1.52 -18.45 -10.11
C GLU A 248 -0.13 -17.90 -9.82
N ASP A 249 0.55 -17.36 -10.84
CA ASP A 249 1.81 -16.64 -10.66
C ASP A 249 1.59 -15.36 -9.86
N ILE A 250 2.01 -15.40 -8.60
CA ILE A 250 1.97 -14.27 -7.67
C ILE A 250 3.23 -13.40 -7.74
N GLY A 251 4.37 -13.97 -8.14
CA GLY A 251 5.64 -13.25 -8.16
C GLY A 251 5.66 -12.19 -9.26
N SER A 252 5.33 -12.57 -10.50
CA SER A 252 5.25 -11.63 -11.61
C SER A 252 4.16 -10.57 -11.39
N SER A 253 3.03 -10.97 -10.81
CA SER A 253 1.91 -10.07 -10.52
C SER A 253 2.32 -8.98 -9.52
N ILE A 254 3.04 -9.31 -8.45
CA ILE A 254 3.58 -8.32 -7.50
C ILE A 254 4.67 -7.46 -8.15
N THR A 255 5.59 -8.03 -8.92
CA THR A 255 6.64 -7.25 -9.61
C THR A 255 6.02 -6.20 -10.53
N GLN A 256 5.05 -6.58 -11.35
CA GLN A 256 4.33 -5.66 -12.25
C GLN A 256 3.55 -4.61 -11.47
N THR A 257 2.91 -4.98 -10.36
CA THR A 257 2.18 -4.04 -9.50
C THR A 257 3.11 -2.93 -9.01
N GLY A 258 4.28 -3.26 -8.43
CA GLY A 258 5.19 -2.24 -7.94
C GLY A 258 5.77 -1.36 -9.04
N LEU A 259 6.07 -1.93 -10.22
CA LEU A 259 6.52 -1.14 -11.35
C LEU A 259 5.45 -0.15 -11.84
N LEU A 260 4.19 -0.58 -11.87
CA LEU A 260 3.05 0.27 -12.23
C LEU A 260 2.76 1.34 -11.17
N ASP A 261 2.88 0.99 -9.88
CA ASP A 261 2.80 1.95 -8.76
C ASP A 261 3.83 3.07 -8.92
N GLY A 262 5.09 2.69 -9.13
CA GLY A 262 6.18 3.64 -9.36
C GLY A 262 5.99 4.47 -10.64
N ALA A 263 5.54 3.85 -11.73
CA ALA A 263 5.27 4.53 -12.99
C ALA A 263 4.14 5.55 -12.86
N ILE A 264 3.05 5.21 -12.15
CA ILE A 264 1.93 6.14 -11.94
C ILE A 264 2.34 7.30 -11.06
N SER A 265 3.09 7.07 -9.97
CA SER A 265 3.67 8.16 -9.17
C SER A 265 4.52 9.10 -10.03
N TRP A 266 5.37 8.53 -10.88
CA TRP A 266 6.20 9.31 -11.81
C TRP A 266 5.36 10.13 -12.80
N LEU A 267 4.31 9.54 -13.38
CA LEU A 267 3.38 10.23 -14.28
C LEU A 267 2.59 11.35 -13.56
N VAL A 268 2.16 11.16 -12.32
CA VAL A 268 1.55 12.22 -11.51
C VAL A 268 2.56 13.34 -11.28
N GLY A 269 3.79 13.02 -10.90
CA GLY A 269 4.86 14.01 -10.76
C GLY A 269 5.02 14.84 -12.03
N LEU A 270 5.02 14.19 -13.19
CA LEU A 270 5.08 14.83 -14.51
C LEU A 270 3.84 15.69 -14.83
N ALA A 271 2.65 15.30 -14.35
CA ALA A 271 1.42 16.06 -14.54
C ALA A 271 1.36 17.32 -13.65
N ILE A 272 1.86 17.23 -12.41
CA ILE A 272 1.66 18.28 -11.39
C ILE A 272 2.87 19.21 -11.29
N ILE A 273 4.09 18.68 -11.15
CA ILE A 273 5.27 19.50 -10.82
C ILE A 273 5.58 20.53 -11.92
N PRO A 274 5.65 20.16 -13.21
CA PRO A 274 5.91 21.15 -14.26
C PRO A 274 4.83 22.21 -14.36
N ALA A 275 3.55 21.84 -14.20
CA ALA A 275 2.45 22.79 -14.20
C ALA A 275 2.58 23.78 -13.04
N CYS A 276 2.93 23.32 -11.83
CA CYS A 276 3.15 24.20 -10.70
C CYS A 276 4.25 25.24 -10.95
N ILE A 277 5.35 24.84 -11.61
CA ILE A 277 6.44 25.75 -11.98
C ILE A 277 5.98 26.79 -13.01
N VAL A 278 5.20 26.38 -14.02
CA VAL A 278 4.67 27.28 -15.06
C VAL A 278 3.78 28.36 -14.45
N TYR A 279 2.90 27.99 -13.52
CA TYR A 279 1.96 28.90 -12.85
C TYR A 279 2.54 29.55 -11.56
N GLY A 280 3.81 29.30 -11.25
CA GLY A 280 4.50 29.94 -10.11
C GLY A 280 3.87 29.62 -8.75
N VAL A 281 3.27 28.44 -8.60
CA VAL A 281 2.64 28.02 -7.33
C VAL A 281 3.60 27.19 -6.46
N PRO A 282 3.60 27.38 -5.13
CA PRO A 282 4.58 26.75 -4.23
C PRO A 282 4.39 25.23 -4.15
N LEU A 283 5.49 24.48 -4.32
CA LEU A 283 5.48 23.01 -4.29
C LEU A 283 5.71 22.39 -2.90
N ASP A 284 6.07 23.21 -1.90
CA ASP A 284 6.49 22.79 -0.58
C ASP A 284 5.39 22.86 0.50
N SER A 285 4.12 23.02 0.08
CA SER A 285 2.96 23.14 0.97
C SER A 285 2.51 21.82 1.63
N GLY A 286 3.34 20.77 1.55
CA GLY A 286 3.12 19.47 2.17
C GLY A 286 1.78 18.83 1.80
N THR A 287 1.12 18.24 2.80
CA THR A 287 -0.19 17.58 2.69
C THR A 287 -1.33 18.51 2.26
N SER A 288 -1.13 19.83 2.29
CA SER A 288 -2.15 20.77 1.84
C SER A 288 -1.99 21.18 0.36
N LEU A 289 -0.92 20.76 -0.33
CA LEU A 289 -0.63 21.13 -1.73
C LEU A 289 -1.87 20.94 -2.64
N SER A 290 -2.47 19.75 -2.61
CA SER A 290 -3.60 19.41 -3.48
C SER A 290 -4.89 20.18 -3.20
N PHE A 291 -5.01 20.84 -2.06
CA PHE A 291 -6.23 21.51 -1.62
C PHE A 291 -6.07 23.03 -1.52
N LEU A 292 -4.88 23.52 -1.23
CA LEU A 292 -4.58 24.94 -1.10
C LEU A 292 -3.96 25.54 -2.36
N VAL A 293 -3.14 24.77 -3.06
CA VAL A 293 -2.25 25.31 -4.09
C VAL A 293 -2.76 24.94 -5.49
N LEU A 294 -3.08 23.67 -5.72
CA LEU A 294 -3.49 23.21 -7.04
C LEU A 294 -4.79 23.84 -7.55
N PRO A 295 -5.80 24.17 -6.71
CA PRO A 295 -6.97 24.90 -7.20
C PRO A 295 -6.62 26.23 -7.89
N LYS A 296 -5.65 26.98 -7.34
CA LYS A 296 -5.18 28.25 -7.91
C LYS A 296 -4.55 28.02 -9.29
N MET A 297 -3.66 27.03 -9.38
CA MET A 297 -3.03 26.64 -10.63
C MET A 297 -4.07 26.31 -11.71
N PHE A 298 -5.11 25.56 -11.36
CA PHE A 298 -6.18 25.26 -12.30
C PHE A 298 -6.97 26.52 -12.70
N GLN A 299 -7.27 27.44 -11.78
CA GLN A 299 -7.98 28.69 -12.09
C GLN A 299 -7.26 29.54 -13.14
N GLU A 300 -5.93 29.55 -13.13
CA GLU A 300 -5.10 30.28 -14.08
C GLU A 300 -4.89 29.52 -15.40
N MET A 301 -5.21 28.22 -15.45
CA MET A 301 -5.04 27.38 -16.62
C MET A 301 -6.21 27.54 -17.61
N PRO A 302 -5.95 27.76 -18.92
CA PRO A 302 -7.00 27.67 -19.93
C PRO A 302 -7.66 26.29 -19.93
N GLY A 303 -8.99 26.21 -19.84
CA GLY A 303 -9.69 24.93 -19.66
C GLY A 303 -9.41 24.25 -18.31
N GLY A 304 -8.86 24.97 -17.34
CA GLY A 304 -8.44 24.42 -16.06
C GLY A 304 -9.58 23.90 -15.19
N HIS A 305 -10.83 24.33 -15.44
CA HIS A 305 -11.99 23.80 -14.69
C HIS A 305 -12.19 22.30 -14.97
N LEU A 306 -12.07 21.89 -16.23
CA LEU A 306 -12.10 20.47 -16.60
C LEU A 306 -10.91 19.72 -15.98
N MET A 307 -9.72 20.32 -15.98
CA MET A 307 -8.53 19.69 -15.38
C MET A 307 -8.66 19.53 -13.87
N MET A 308 -9.27 20.49 -13.19
CA MET A 308 -9.58 20.41 -11.76
C MET A 308 -10.56 19.27 -11.47
N ILE A 309 -11.62 19.14 -12.27
CA ILE A 309 -12.58 18.04 -12.15
C ILE A 309 -11.87 16.69 -12.33
N LEU A 310 -11.07 16.55 -13.39
CA LEU A 310 -10.31 15.34 -13.68
C LEU A 310 -9.32 14.99 -12.55
N PHE A 311 -8.62 15.97 -12.01
CA PHE A 311 -7.68 15.77 -10.90
C PHE A 311 -8.35 15.28 -9.62
N TYR A 312 -9.47 15.89 -9.22
CA TYR A 312 -10.19 15.42 -8.04
C TYR A 312 -10.92 14.09 -8.31
N ALA A 313 -11.29 13.81 -9.56
CA ALA A 313 -11.80 12.50 -9.96
C ALA A 313 -10.74 11.41 -9.81
N SER A 314 -9.50 11.64 -10.27
CA SER A 314 -8.41 10.68 -10.10
C SER A 314 -8.07 10.46 -8.63
N LEU A 315 -8.01 11.53 -7.82
CA LEU A 315 -7.83 11.41 -6.37
C LEU A 315 -8.96 10.59 -5.72
N ALA A 316 -10.22 10.83 -6.10
CA ALA A 316 -11.36 10.11 -5.53
C ALA A 316 -11.34 8.62 -5.92
N LEU A 317 -11.07 8.30 -7.19
CA LEU A 317 -10.98 6.93 -7.68
C LEU A 317 -9.83 6.16 -7.03
N ALA A 318 -8.63 6.76 -6.95
CA ALA A 318 -7.48 6.15 -6.30
C ALA A 318 -7.71 5.99 -4.79
N GLY A 319 -8.22 7.03 -4.12
CA GLY A 319 -8.52 7.00 -2.69
C GLY A 319 -9.56 5.93 -2.32
N ILE A 320 -10.70 5.90 -3.01
CA ILE A 320 -11.77 4.92 -2.78
C ILE A 320 -11.27 3.51 -3.13
N GLY A 321 -10.62 3.32 -4.28
CA GLY A 321 -10.09 2.02 -4.71
C GLY A 321 -9.13 1.42 -3.67
N ALA A 322 -8.20 2.23 -3.17
CA ALA A 322 -7.28 1.82 -2.11
C ALA A 322 -8.02 1.45 -0.83
N THR A 323 -8.94 2.29 -0.37
CA THR A 323 -9.67 2.05 0.89
C THR A 323 -10.53 0.80 0.86
N VAL A 324 -11.13 0.44 -0.29
CA VAL A 324 -11.91 -0.82 -0.38
C VAL A 324 -11.03 -2.03 -0.06
N GLY A 325 -9.81 -2.10 -0.62
CA GLY A 325 -8.87 -3.17 -0.31
C GLY A 325 -8.34 -3.12 1.13
N CYS A 326 -8.03 -1.91 1.63
CA CYS A 326 -7.56 -1.73 3.00
C CYS A 326 -8.61 -2.13 4.05
N VAL A 327 -9.87 -1.74 3.86
CA VAL A 327 -10.97 -2.11 4.77
C VAL A 327 -11.24 -3.60 4.72
N GLU A 328 -11.17 -4.24 3.54
CA GLU A 328 -11.27 -5.70 3.45
C GLU A 328 -10.12 -6.39 4.23
N ALA A 329 -8.90 -5.84 4.20
CA ALA A 329 -7.78 -6.34 4.99
C ALA A 329 -7.97 -6.23 6.50
N GLY A 330 -8.78 -5.27 6.96
CA GLY A 330 -9.20 -5.16 8.36
C GLY A 330 -10.39 -6.05 8.70
N LEU A 331 -11.38 -6.14 7.82
CA LEU A 331 -12.61 -6.91 8.03
C LEU A 331 -12.42 -8.43 7.94
N ALA A 332 -11.64 -8.90 6.97
CA ALA A 332 -11.40 -10.33 6.76
C ALA A 332 -10.85 -11.05 8.01
N PRO A 333 -9.81 -10.55 8.71
CA PRO A 333 -9.34 -11.20 9.93
C PRO A 333 -10.36 -11.10 11.07
N MET A 334 -11.13 -10.01 11.17
CA MET A 334 -12.22 -9.89 12.15
C MET A 334 -13.31 -10.94 11.91
N MET A 335 -13.70 -11.16 10.64
CA MET A 335 -14.65 -12.22 10.26
C MET A 335 -14.11 -13.61 10.59
N GLU A 336 -12.82 -13.86 10.35
CA GLU A 336 -12.18 -15.14 10.65
C GLU A 336 -12.07 -15.42 12.15
N GLU A 337 -11.64 -14.43 12.94
CA GLU A 337 -11.39 -14.62 14.38
C GLU A 337 -12.68 -14.71 15.19
N TRP A 338 -13.73 -13.98 14.80
CA TRP A 338 -15.02 -14.00 15.52
C TRP A 338 -16.11 -14.83 14.84
N GLY A 339 -15.83 -15.46 13.70
CA GLY A 339 -16.80 -16.25 12.95
C GLY A 339 -17.97 -15.42 12.41
N TRP A 340 -17.75 -14.13 12.12
CA TRP A 340 -18.80 -13.23 11.67
C TRP A 340 -19.11 -13.45 10.19
N SER A 341 -20.39 -13.46 9.83
CA SER A 341 -20.81 -13.35 8.44
C SER A 341 -20.56 -11.94 7.92
N ARG A 342 -20.33 -11.80 6.60
CA ARG A 342 -20.10 -10.49 5.95
C ARG A 342 -21.26 -9.50 6.22
N LYS A 343 -22.50 -9.99 6.22
CA LYS A 343 -23.70 -9.16 6.51
C LYS A 343 -23.68 -8.54 7.91
N MET A 344 -23.00 -9.17 8.87
CA MET A 344 -22.82 -8.62 10.20
C MET A 344 -21.53 -7.81 10.33
N ALA A 345 -20.44 -8.26 9.71
CA ALA A 345 -19.16 -7.58 9.76
C ALA A 345 -19.19 -6.18 9.10
N ILE A 346 -19.98 -6.00 8.03
CA ILE A 346 -20.05 -4.72 7.32
C ILE A 346 -20.63 -3.59 8.19
N PRO A 347 -21.83 -3.71 8.81
CA PRO A 347 -22.34 -2.66 9.70
C PRO A 347 -21.44 -2.39 10.90
N VAL A 348 -20.88 -3.43 11.53
CA VAL A 348 -19.98 -3.29 12.68
C VAL A 348 -18.70 -2.55 12.28
N GLY A 349 -18.09 -2.95 11.16
CA GLY A 349 -16.92 -2.27 10.62
C GLY A 349 -17.21 -0.82 10.23
N PHE A 350 -18.37 -0.54 9.64
CA PHE A 350 -18.77 0.82 9.29
C PHE A 350 -18.80 1.71 10.54
N VAL A 351 -19.39 1.25 11.64
CA VAL A 351 -19.39 2.01 12.90
C VAL A 351 -17.97 2.16 13.43
N LEU A 352 -17.20 1.07 13.50
CA LEU A 352 -15.85 1.08 14.07
C LEU A 352 -14.92 2.06 13.34
N TRP A 353 -14.89 2.04 12.01
CA TRP A 353 -14.02 2.91 11.22
C TRP A 353 -14.40 4.39 11.33
N ASN A 354 -15.70 4.70 11.38
CA ASN A 354 -16.14 6.08 11.56
C ASN A 354 -15.85 6.59 12.97
N VAL A 355 -16.04 5.77 14.02
CA VAL A 355 -15.65 6.13 15.39
C VAL A 355 -14.14 6.36 15.47
N ALA A 356 -13.34 5.47 14.85
CA ALA A 356 -11.89 5.64 14.81
C ALA A 356 -11.46 6.93 14.09
N ALA A 357 -12.15 7.31 13.01
CA ALA A 357 -11.85 8.50 12.23
C ALA A 357 -12.27 9.82 12.89
N LEU A 358 -13.15 9.78 13.91
CA LEU A 358 -13.76 10.96 14.52
C LEU A 358 -12.71 11.96 15.08
N PRO A 359 -11.69 11.56 15.86
CA PRO A 359 -10.71 12.51 16.40
C PRO A 359 -9.93 13.25 15.31
N ALA A 360 -9.48 12.53 14.29
CA ALA A 360 -8.74 13.10 13.15
C ALA A 360 -9.64 13.95 12.24
N SER A 361 -10.94 13.66 12.18
CA SER A 361 -11.92 14.44 11.41
C SER A 361 -12.24 15.79 12.05
N LEU A 362 -12.16 15.89 13.38
CA LEU A 362 -12.53 17.09 14.13
C LEU A 362 -11.35 18.02 14.42
N ASN A 363 -10.11 17.55 14.28
CA ASN A 363 -8.92 18.32 14.61
C ASN A 363 -7.77 17.97 13.66
N LYS A 364 -7.36 18.94 12.84
CA LYS A 364 -6.25 18.76 11.89
C LYS A 364 -4.92 18.41 12.57
N ASN A 365 -4.63 18.91 13.77
CA ASN A 365 -3.38 18.57 14.46
C ASN A 365 -3.33 17.09 14.87
N VAL A 366 -4.48 16.51 15.23
CA VAL A 366 -4.58 15.07 15.51
C VAL A 366 -4.34 14.27 14.23
N PHE A 367 -4.92 14.70 13.12
CA PHE A 367 -4.66 14.13 11.80
C PHE A 367 -3.17 14.17 11.45
N ASP A 368 -2.53 15.34 11.52
CA ASP A 368 -1.12 15.52 11.14
C ASP A 368 -0.19 14.64 12.01
N TRP A 369 -0.52 14.52 13.30
CA TRP A 369 0.22 13.65 14.22
C TRP A 369 0.07 12.17 13.86
N LEU A 370 -1.13 11.69 13.52
CA LEU A 370 -1.38 10.30 13.13
C LEU A 370 -0.68 9.95 11.81
N ASP A 371 -0.80 10.80 10.78
CA ASP A 371 -0.16 10.61 9.48
C ASP A 371 1.37 10.53 9.62
N THR A 372 1.94 11.48 10.37
CA THR A 372 3.39 11.51 10.55
C THR A 372 3.87 10.35 11.40
N THR A 373 3.28 10.10 12.57
CA THR A 373 3.76 9.07 13.53
C THR A 373 3.47 7.64 13.05
N ILE A 374 2.22 7.36 12.66
CA ILE A 374 1.77 6.01 12.37
C ILE A 374 2.01 5.69 10.89
N GLY A 375 1.52 6.57 10.00
CA GLY A 375 1.58 6.38 8.56
C GLY A 375 2.98 6.25 8.00
N SER A 376 3.92 7.05 8.50
CA SER A 376 5.29 7.06 7.98
C SER A 376 6.21 6.05 8.67
N TYR A 377 5.92 5.66 9.91
CA TYR A 377 6.93 4.99 10.74
C TYR A 377 6.48 3.70 11.41
N ALA A 378 5.24 3.60 11.91
CA ALA A 378 4.75 2.35 12.48
C ALA A 378 4.67 1.22 11.44
N ILE A 379 4.47 1.57 10.16
CA ILE A 379 4.57 0.68 8.99
C ILE A 379 5.90 -0.09 8.90
N LEU A 380 7.01 0.53 9.34
CA LEU A 380 8.33 -0.11 9.31
C LEU A 380 8.36 -1.36 10.19
N LEU A 381 7.63 -1.36 11.30
CA LEU A 381 7.52 -2.49 12.21
C LEU A 381 6.77 -3.66 11.58
N GLY A 382 5.67 -3.38 10.88
CA GLY A 382 4.95 -4.41 10.11
C GLY A 382 5.86 -5.07 9.08
N GLY A 383 6.67 -4.27 8.39
CA GLY A 383 7.67 -4.79 7.46
C GLY A 383 8.70 -5.72 8.10
N PHE A 384 9.23 -5.37 9.28
CA PHE A 384 10.12 -6.26 10.04
C PHE A 384 9.44 -7.57 10.45
N PHE A 385 8.19 -7.51 10.94
CA PHE A 385 7.46 -8.71 11.36
C PHE A 385 7.33 -9.71 10.21
N ILE A 386 6.97 -9.24 9.01
CA ILE A 386 6.81 -10.09 7.83
C ILE A 386 8.17 -10.59 7.33
N LEU A 387 9.17 -9.73 7.19
CA LEU A 387 10.48 -10.11 6.65
C LEU A 387 11.24 -11.06 7.56
N PHE A 388 11.19 -10.86 8.88
CA PHE A 388 11.83 -11.81 9.81
C PHE A 388 11.07 -13.13 9.86
N PHE A 389 9.74 -13.09 9.81
CA PHE A 389 8.94 -14.29 9.74
C PHE A 389 9.25 -15.11 8.48
N VAL A 390 9.10 -14.52 7.29
CA VAL A 390 9.33 -15.22 6.02
C VAL A 390 10.80 -15.53 5.81
N GLY A 391 11.68 -14.59 6.14
CA GLY A 391 13.12 -14.72 5.98
C GLY A 391 13.72 -15.87 6.79
N TRP A 392 13.34 -15.96 8.07
CA TRP A 392 14.04 -16.79 9.05
C TRP A 392 13.14 -17.85 9.68
N ALA A 393 11.96 -17.47 10.19
CA ALA A 393 11.08 -18.41 10.90
C ALA A 393 10.47 -19.45 9.94
N TRP A 394 9.75 -19.00 8.92
CA TRP A 394 9.17 -19.86 7.89
C TRP A 394 10.24 -20.35 6.89
N GLY A 395 11.23 -19.49 6.65
CA GLY A 395 12.43 -19.77 5.87
C GLY A 395 12.30 -19.40 4.40
N ALA A 396 13.04 -18.36 3.98
CA ALA A 396 12.93 -17.80 2.63
C ALA A 396 13.14 -18.85 1.52
N ASP A 397 14.11 -19.76 1.68
CA ASP A 397 14.36 -20.76 0.64
C ASP A 397 13.17 -21.71 0.42
N ARG A 398 12.46 -22.08 1.50
CA ARG A 398 11.25 -22.90 1.44
C ARG A 398 10.15 -22.12 0.72
N VAL A 399 9.89 -20.90 1.16
CA VAL A 399 8.83 -20.05 0.61
C VAL A 399 9.07 -19.79 -0.88
N ARG A 400 10.31 -19.47 -1.27
CA ARG A 400 10.68 -19.28 -2.67
C ARG A 400 10.38 -20.51 -3.52
N LYS A 401 10.84 -21.69 -3.08
CA LYS A 401 10.74 -22.94 -3.86
C LYS A 401 9.31 -23.48 -3.94
N TYR A 402 8.57 -23.44 -2.84
CA TYR A 402 7.31 -24.18 -2.70
C TYR A 402 6.05 -23.31 -2.78
N VAL A 403 6.19 -21.97 -2.68
CA VAL A 403 5.05 -21.05 -2.69
C VAL A 403 5.19 -20.00 -3.79
N LEU A 404 6.28 -19.23 -3.78
CA LEU A 404 6.50 -18.14 -4.74
C LEU A 404 6.67 -18.67 -6.16
N ASN A 405 7.50 -19.69 -6.34
CA ASN A 405 7.75 -20.30 -7.65
C ASN A 405 6.66 -21.29 -8.08
N LEU A 406 5.66 -21.55 -7.24
CA LEU A 406 4.55 -22.44 -7.61
C LEU A 406 3.62 -21.73 -8.59
N GLY A 407 3.70 -22.16 -9.86
CA GLY A 407 2.95 -21.57 -10.96
C GLY A 407 3.56 -20.28 -11.49
N ALA A 408 4.82 -19.98 -11.15
CA ALA A 408 5.51 -18.77 -11.63
C ALA A 408 5.89 -18.90 -13.12
N ASP A 409 5.61 -17.85 -13.89
CA ASP A 409 6.02 -17.76 -15.30
C ASP A 409 7.55 -17.66 -15.40
N ILE A 410 8.17 -16.90 -14.48
CA ILE A 410 9.61 -16.76 -14.33
C ILE A 410 10.00 -17.09 -12.89
N PRO A 411 10.75 -18.17 -12.63
CA PRO A 411 11.10 -18.58 -11.28
C PRO A 411 12.13 -17.63 -10.64
N PHE A 412 11.91 -17.29 -9.38
CA PHE A 412 12.80 -16.47 -8.59
C PHE A 412 14.00 -17.30 -8.10
N GLY A 413 15.20 -16.74 -8.30
CA GLY A 413 16.47 -17.36 -7.92
C GLY A 413 16.85 -17.15 -6.45
N PRO A 414 17.96 -17.77 -5.97
CA PRO A 414 18.43 -17.63 -4.59
C PRO A 414 18.71 -16.20 -4.15
N TRP A 415 18.92 -15.26 -5.09
CA TRP A 415 19.04 -13.84 -4.82
C TRP A 415 17.84 -13.29 -4.03
N TRP A 416 16.62 -13.80 -4.26
CA TRP A 416 15.43 -13.40 -3.53
C TRP A 416 15.56 -13.71 -2.03
N ASN A 417 16.17 -14.84 -1.66
CA ASN A 417 16.43 -15.18 -0.27
C ASN A 417 17.33 -14.14 0.41
N VAL A 418 18.35 -13.64 -0.31
CA VAL A 418 19.27 -12.61 0.19
C VAL A 418 18.53 -11.29 0.38
N LEU A 419 17.66 -10.93 -0.57
CA LEU A 419 16.87 -9.70 -0.48
C LEU A 419 15.92 -9.71 0.72
N VAL A 420 15.20 -10.80 0.93
CA VAL A 420 14.27 -10.97 2.07
C VAL A 420 15.02 -10.98 3.40
N LYS A 421 16.14 -11.70 3.48
CA LYS A 421 16.85 -11.90 4.75
C LYS A 421 17.69 -10.71 5.19
N TYR A 422 18.28 -9.95 4.25
CA TYR A 422 19.32 -8.98 4.56
C TYR A 422 19.06 -7.60 3.95
N VAL A 423 18.79 -7.53 2.63
CA VAL A 423 18.72 -6.22 1.95
C VAL A 423 17.48 -5.43 2.36
N ALA A 424 16.28 -6.01 2.24
CA ALA A 424 15.05 -5.32 2.61
C ALA A 424 15.01 -4.94 4.11
N PRO A 425 15.33 -5.85 5.06
CA PRO A 425 15.41 -5.47 6.47
C PRO A 425 16.46 -4.40 6.76
N GLY A 426 17.62 -4.46 6.10
CA GLY A 426 18.69 -3.47 6.27
C GLY A 426 18.27 -2.07 5.80
N LEU A 427 17.58 -1.98 4.66
CA LEU A 427 17.05 -0.71 4.15
C LEU A 427 15.92 -0.15 5.02
N ILE A 428 15.06 -1.02 5.57
CA ILE A 428 14.03 -0.61 6.54
C ILE A 428 14.69 -0.13 7.84
N ALA A 429 15.74 -0.80 8.33
CA ALA A 429 16.49 -0.37 9.50
C ALA A 429 17.16 1.00 9.27
N PHE A 430 17.69 1.24 8.08
CA PHE A 430 18.20 2.55 7.68
C PHE A 430 17.10 3.63 7.70
N ALA A 431 15.92 3.34 7.16
CA ALA A 431 14.78 4.27 7.23
C ALA A 431 14.29 4.51 8.67
N ALA A 432 14.27 3.46 9.50
CA ALA A 432 13.90 3.54 10.93
C ALA A 432 14.91 4.36 11.74
N TYR A 433 16.20 4.30 11.43
CA TYR A 433 17.18 5.21 12.02
C TYR A 433 16.88 6.67 11.67
N GLY A 434 16.54 6.92 10.41
CA GLY A 434 16.11 8.24 9.95
C GLY A 434 14.90 8.76 10.75
N PHE A 435 13.89 7.92 11.00
CA PHE A 435 12.74 8.25 11.85
C PHE A 435 13.17 8.74 13.23
N PHE A 436 14.02 7.96 13.91
CA PHE A 436 14.46 8.30 15.26
C PHE A 436 15.18 9.65 15.29
N LYS A 437 16.06 9.90 14.32
CA LYS A 437 16.88 11.10 14.25
C LYS A 437 16.11 12.35 13.82
N VAL A 438 15.29 12.25 12.77
CA VAL A 438 14.69 13.41 12.09
C VAL A 438 13.35 13.80 12.70
N TRP A 439 12.61 12.83 13.25
CA TRP A 439 11.28 13.07 13.76
C TRP A 439 11.15 12.79 15.26
N LEU A 440 11.49 11.60 15.73
CA LEU A 440 11.16 11.21 17.12
C LEU A 440 11.94 12.03 18.16
N LEU A 441 13.26 12.10 18.03
CA LEU A 441 14.10 12.85 18.98
C LEU A 441 13.84 14.37 18.95
N PRO A 442 13.58 15.00 17.78
CA PRO A 442 13.19 16.41 17.76
C PRO A 442 11.77 16.70 18.25
N SER A 443 10.82 15.78 18.05
CA SER A 443 9.40 16.01 18.35
C SER A 443 8.95 15.52 19.73
N VAL A 444 9.69 14.60 20.36
CA VAL A 444 9.34 14.01 21.64
C VAL A 444 10.46 14.27 22.66
N PRO A 445 10.14 14.73 23.89
CA PRO A 445 11.15 14.91 24.92
C PRO A 445 12.01 13.65 25.13
N GLY A 446 13.33 13.84 25.25
CA GLY A 446 14.30 12.74 25.40
C GLY A 446 13.92 11.67 26.44
N PRO A 447 13.44 12.03 27.65
CA PRO A 447 13.00 11.06 28.66
C PRO A 447 11.86 10.13 28.23
N VAL A 448 11.09 10.50 27.21
CA VAL A 448 10.02 9.68 26.62
C VAL A 448 10.51 9.01 25.33
N ALA A 449 11.25 9.75 24.49
CA ALA A 449 11.75 9.25 23.22
C ALA A 449 12.70 8.06 23.37
N TRP A 450 13.68 8.12 24.29
CA TRP A 450 14.67 7.07 24.45
C TRP A 450 14.09 5.73 24.92
N PRO A 451 13.22 5.67 25.95
CA PRO A 451 12.52 4.43 26.30
C PRO A 451 11.73 3.84 25.13
N LEU A 452 11.03 4.66 24.33
CA LEU A 452 10.31 4.19 23.15
C LEU A 452 11.25 3.56 22.11
N ILE A 453 12.38 4.22 21.80
CA ILE A 453 13.39 3.69 20.89
C ILE A 453 13.92 2.34 21.40
N ILE A 454 14.27 2.25 22.68
CA ILE A 454 14.79 1.01 23.29
C ILE A 454 13.75 -0.11 23.19
N VAL A 455 12.49 0.17 23.53
CA VAL A 455 11.41 -0.83 23.46
C VAL A 455 11.19 -1.30 22.02
N ILE A 456 11.15 -0.38 21.05
CA ILE A 456 11.00 -0.73 19.63
C ILE A 456 12.16 -1.62 19.16
N CYS A 457 13.39 -1.20 19.41
CA CYS A 457 14.59 -1.96 19.03
C CYS A 457 14.66 -3.32 19.72
N ALA A 458 14.31 -3.40 21.01
CA ALA A 458 14.27 -4.64 21.76
C ALA A 458 13.21 -5.60 21.21
N TRP A 459 12.04 -5.09 20.81
CA TRP A 459 11.01 -5.90 20.15
C TRP A 459 11.46 -6.41 18.78
N VAL A 460 12.05 -5.56 17.95
CA VAL A 460 12.58 -5.96 16.63
C VAL A 460 13.67 -7.03 16.79
N LEU A 461 14.58 -6.86 17.75
CA LEU A 461 15.61 -7.84 18.06
C LEU A 461 15.03 -9.15 18.60
N PHE A 462 14.08 -9.08 19.53
CA PHE A 462 13.39 -10.25 20.07
C PHE A 462 12.72 -11.07 18.97
N MET A 463 12.01 -10.39 18.06
CA MET A 463 11.37 -11.02 16.90
C MET A 463 12.38 -11.73 15.99
N PHE A 464 13.51 -11.08 15.72
CA PHE A 464 14.59 -11.69 14.94
C PHE A 464 15.15 -12.93 15.63
N VAL A 465 15.42 -12.85 16.94
CA VAL A 465 15.95 -13.98 17.73
C VAL A 465 14.96 -15.14 17.76
N GLU A 466 13.67 -14.88 17.97
CA GLU A 466 12.62 -15.91 17.89
C GLU A 466 12.58 -16.56 16.50
N ALA A 467 12.64 -15.76 15.44
CA ALA A 467 12.65 -16.26 14.07
C ALA A 467 13.81 -17.22 13.79
N VAL A 468 15.00 -16.92 14.32
CA VAL A 468 16.21 -17.70 14.10
C VAL A 468 16.28 -18.94 14.99
N ARG A 469 15.92 -18.82 16.28
CA ARG A 469 16.05 -19.91 17.26
C ARG A 469 14.94 -20.94 17.16
N HIS A 470 13.76 -20.52 16.69
CA HIS A 470 12.58 -21.36 16.67
C HIS A 470 11.93 -21.37 15.27
N PRO A 471 12.67 -21.86 14.24
CA PRO A 471 12.13 -21.96 12.89
C PRO A 471 10.95 -22.92 12.83
N VAL A 472 10.00 -22.63 11.94
CA VAL A 472 8.84 -23.47 11.67
C VAL A 472 9.33 -24.80 11.08
N PRO A 473 9.05 -25.96 11.73
CA PRO A 473 9.47 -27.26 11.24
C PRO A 473 8.99 -27.51 9.80
N PRO A 474 9.77 -28.17 8.94
CA PRO A 474 9.28 -28.65 7.65
C PRO A 474 8.34 -29.83 7.90
N ASP A 475 7.05 -29.67 7.62
CA ASP A 475 6.13 -30.80 7.53
C ASP A 475 5.68 -31.09 6.10
N ILE A 476 5.12 -32.29 5.90
CA ILE A 476 4.64 -32.77 4.61
C ILE A 476 3.38 -31.99 4.16
N GLY A 477 2.71 -31.27 5.07
CA GLY A 477 1.58 -30.38 4.77
C GLY A 477 2.00 -29.03 4.17
N ASP A 478 3.24 -28.60 4.42
CA ASP A 478 3.83 -27.36 3.91
C ASP A 478 4.23 -27.42 2.42
N ILE A 479 4.30 -28.61 1.83
CA ILE A 479 4.57 -28.80 0.39
C ILE A 479 3.23 -29.12 -0.27
N PRO A 480 2.67 -28.22 -1.10
CA PRO A 480 1.46 -28.54 -1.85
C PRO A 480 1.66 -29.87 -2.58
N LYS A 481 0.72 -30.82 -2.48
CA LYS A 481 0.80 -32.11 -3.19
C LYS A 481 1.04 -31.93 -4.69
N GLU A 482 0.59 -30.79 -5.23
CA GLU A 482 0.83 -30.38 -6.62
C GLU A 482 2.32 -30.16 -6.94
N VAL A 483 3.17 -29.77 -5.98
CA VAL A 483 4.63 -29.66 -6.17
C VAL A 483 5.30 -31.03 -6.25
N LEU A 484 4.78 -32.03 -5.53
CA LEU A 484 5.25 -33.42 -5.66
C LEU A 484 4.98 -33.94 -7.08
N HIS A 485 3.79 -33.68 -7.61
CA HIS A 485 3.45 -34.02 -9.00
C HIS A 485 4.13 -33.13 -10.05
N TYR A 486 4.37 -31.85 -9.77
CA TYR A 486 5.08 -30.97 -10.70
C TYR A 486 6.55 -31.39 -10.85
N LYS A 487 7.18 -31.84 -9.75
CA LYS A 487 8.53 -32.44 -9.80
C LYS A 487 8.56 -33.69 -10.66
N GLU A 488 7.58 -34.58 -10.53
CA GLU A 488 7.45 -35.76 -11.41
C GLU A 488 7.32 -35.32 -12.87
N SER A 489 6.41 -34.40 -13.19
CA SER A 489 6.20 -33.95 -14.58
C SER A 489 7.37 -33.16 -15.19
N ALA A 490 8.17 -32.49 -14.37
CA ALA A 490 9.36 -31.75 -14.80
C ALA A 490 10.59 -32.67 -14.95
N LEU A 491 10.71 -33.69 -14.09
CA LEU A 491 11.66 -34.79 -14.26
C LEU A 491 11.34 -35.61 -15.52
N ASP A 492 10.07 -35.91 -15.79
CA ASP A 492 9.64 -36.62 -16.99
C ASP A 492 9.92 -35.85 -18.30
N ARG A 493 10.02 -34.51 -18.22
CA ARG A 493 10.41 -33.67 -19.37
C ARG A 493 11.94 -33.52 -19.53
N LEU A 494 12.71 -33.87 -18.50
CA LEU A 494 14.18 -33.75 -18.49
C LEU A 494 14.89 -35.10 -18.56
N MET A 495 14.18 -36.21 -18.33
CA MET A 495 14.68 -37.55 -18.61
C MET A 495 14.37 -37.88 -20.08
N PRO A 496 15.38 -38.19 -20.91
CA PRO A 496 15.09 -38.84 -22.18
C PRO A 496 14.40 -40.16 -21.86
N ALA A 497 13.30 -40.45 -22.54
CA ALA A 497 12.63 -41.74 -22.44
C ALA A 497 13.68 -42.85 -22.52
N SER A 498 13.81 -43.64 -21.46
CA SER A 498 14.68 -44.81 -21.45
C SER A 498 14.30 -45.69 -22.64
N ALA A 499 15.30 -46.09 -23.42
CA ALA A 499 15.16 -46.78 -24.69
C ALA A 499 14.68 -48.23 -24.59
N ASP A 500 13.91 -48.59 -23.57
CA ASP A 500 13.50 -49.98 -23.30
C ASP A 500 12.01 -50.27 -23.62
N ASP A 501 11.19 -49.29 -23.95
CA ASP A 501 9.77 -49.51 -24.36
C ASP A 501 9.59 -49.79 -25.86
N LYS A 502 10.64 -50.29 -26.53
CA LYS A 502 10.55 -50.85 -27.89
C LYS A 502 11.22 -52.22 -27.96
N MET A 503 10.90 -53.11 -27.04
CA MET A 503 10.94 -54.56 -27.28
C MET A 503 10.20 -55.29 -26.16
N LEU A 504 8.91 -55.54 -26.36
CA LEU A 504 8.21 -56.82 -26.13
C LEU A 504 6.75 -56.72 -26.60
#